data_AF-A0A939Y4G6-F1
#
_entry.id   AF-A0A939Y4G6-F1
#
_cell.length_a   1.000
_cell.length_b   1.000
_cell.length_c   1.000
_cell.angle_alpha   90.00
_cell.angle_beta   90.00
_cell.angle_gamma   90.00
#
_symmetry.space_group_name_H-M   'P 1'
#
loop_
_entity.id
_entity.type
_entity.pdbx_description
1 polymer ?
#
loop_
_entity_poly.entity_id
_entity_poly.type
_entity_poly.pdbx_seq_one_letter_code
_entity_poly.pdbx_strand_id
1 'polypeptide(L)'
;MISSSLKPNYEIFNYPIRWIPIPPMVHNYTTIWTDESMPFGLMYLNSLKIALLTIAGKVVISSAAAYAFSKMRFPGKNIVFICFLGSMMIPAQVTILPRFVLFKELGLYNTHSSLILPALFDVSAIFLLRQFYNAVPTELCESAVIDGASHLRIWTQIIVPLTKAPMASLAILALVSAWNDYFNPLIFIVSKNKYTVSLGINNYTADIYVNLGLAASVSAILPILALYIFCQKYFVQSIASSGIKG
;
A
#
# COMPACT_ATOMS: atom_id res chain seq x y z
N MET A 1 -8.64 14.81 -16.38
CA MET A 1 -7.99 15.34 -15.16
C MET A 1 -6.88 16.32 -15.48
N ILE A 2 -5.84 15.95 -16.25
CA ILE A 2 -4.70 16.83 -16.56
C ILE A 2 -5.11 18.16 -17.24
N SER A 3 -5.98 18.10 -18.25
CA SER A 3 -6.52 19.33 -18.87
C SER A 3 -7.33 20.16 -17.85
N SER A 4 -8.19 19.51 -17.07
CA SER A 4 -9.05 20.18 -16.10
C SER A 4 -8.30 20.79 -14.91
N SER A 5 -7.16 20.24 -14.50
CA SER A 5 -6.33 20.82 -13.43
C SER A 5 -5.59 22.09 -13.86
N LEU A 6 -5.53 22.36 -15.17
CA LEU A 6 -4.98 23.58 -15.75
C LEU A 6 -6.07 24.61 -16.09
N LYS A 7 -7.32 24.39 -15.65
CA LYS A 7 -8.44 25.32 -15.85
C LYS A 7 -8.77 26.12 -14.59
N PRO A 8 -9.42 27.28 -14.72
CA PRO A 8 -10.15 27.89 -13.61
C PRO A 8 -11.39 27.06 -13.24
N ASN A 9 -11.86 27.17 -11.98
CA ASN A 9 -13.00 26.39 -11.48
C ASN A 9 -14.25 26.48 -12.35
N TYR A 10 -14.59 27.67 -12.83
CA TYR A 10 -15.80 27.89 -13.63
C TYR A 10 -15.76 27.22 -15.02
N GLU A 11 -14.57 26.90 -15.56
CA GLU A 11 -14.45 26.21 -16.84
C GLU A 11 -14.45 24.68 -16.74
N ILE A 12 -14.38 24.12 -15.54
CA ILE A 12 -14.34 22.66 -15.34
C ILE A 12 -15.64 22.01 -15.81
N PHE A 13 -16.78 22.66 -15.56
CA PHE A 13 -18.12 22.15 -15.87
C PHE A 13 -18.78 22.85 -17.06
N ASN A 14 -18.02 23.66 -17.83
CA ASN A 14 -18.55 24.34 -19.00
C ASN A 14 -18.89 23.37 -20.14
N TYR A 15 -20.01 23.64 -20.82
CA TYR A 15 -20.44 22.93 -22.02
C TYR A 15 -20.50 23.89 -23.22
N PRO A 16 -19.92 23.56 -24.39
CA PRO A 16 -19.18 22.34 -24.70
C PRO A 16 -17.85 22.26 -23.93
N ILE A 17 -17.41 21.02 -23.65
CA ILE A 17 -16.16 20.77 -22.91
C ILE A 17 -14.98 21.35 -23.69
N ARG A 18 -14.26 22.29 -23.08
CA ARG A 18 -12.99 22.80 -23.61
C ARG A 18 -11.87 21.82 -23.32
N TRP A 19 -11.31 21.15 -24.33
CA TRP A 19 -10.26 20.16 -24.12
C TRP A 19 -8.88 20.76 -23.83
N ILE A 20 -8.59 21.93 -24.38
CA ILE A 20 -7.33 22.64 -24.18
C ILE A 20 -7.64 23.92 -23.38
N PRO A 21 -7.07 24.08 -22.17
CA PRO A 21 -7.25 25.28 -21.37
C PRO A 21 -6.52 26.47 -22.00
N ILE A 22 -7.22 27.60 -22.14
CA ILE A 22 -6.66 28.84 -22.70
C ILE A 22 -7.15 30.00 -21.82
N PRO A 23 -6.28 30.67 -21.02
CA PRO A 23 -4.87 30.32 -20.78
C PRO A 23 -4.71 29.13 -19.81
N PRO A 24 -3.62 28.35 -19.92
CA PRO A 24 -3.33 27.29 -18.95
C PRO A 24 -2.97 27.89 -17.58
N MET A 25 -3.76 27.55 -16.55
CA MET A 25 -3.51 27.96 -15.16
C MET A 25 -2.49 27.05 -14.48
N VAL A 26 -1.22 27.21 -14.84
CA VAL A 26 -0.09 26.54 -14.16
C VAL A 26 -0.01 26.95 -12.69
N HIS A 27 -0.53 28.13 -12.35
CA HIS A 27 -0.59 28.63 -10.97
C HIS A 27 -1.30 27.67 -10.01
N ASN A 28 -2.29 26.89 -10.47
CA ASN A 28 -2.97 25.88 -9.63
C ASN A 28 -1.97 24.90 -8.99
N TYR A 29 -0.90 24.54 -9.71
CA TYR A 29 0.15 23.69 -9.16
C TYR A 29 1.01 24.44 -8.15
N THR A 30 1.41 25.69 -8.43
CA THR A 30 2.16 26.46 -7.42
C THR A 30 1.35 26.65 -6.14
N THR A 31 0.05 26.95 -6.25
CA THR A 31 -0.85 27.14 -5.11
C THR A 31 -0.87 25.91 -4.20
N ILE A 32 -1.11 24.70 -4.73
CA ILE A 32 -1.18 23.51 -3.86
C ILE A 32 0.15 23.23 -3.13
N TRP A 33 1.29 23.57 -3.73
CA TRP A 33 2.60 23.29 -3.13
C TRP A 33 3.07 24.39 -2.16
N THR A 34 2.55 25.62 -2.27
CA THR A 34 2.94 26.76 -1.42
C THR A 34 1.87 27.17 -0.42
N ASP A 35 0.65 26.63 -0.50
CA ASP A 35 -0.45 26.98 0.41
C ASP A 35 -0.18 26.48 1.84
N GLU A 36 0.07 27.42 2.74
CA GLU A 36 0.32 27.15 4.16
C GLU A 36 -0.94 26.67 4.90
N SER A 37 -2.14 27.01 4.42
CA SER A 37 -3.40 26.60 5.05
C SER A 37 -3.63 25.09 4.93
N MET A 38 -3.02 24.48 3.92
CA MET A 38 -3.14 23.09 3.58
C MET A 38 -1.83 22.57 2.97
N PRO A 39 -0.82 22.28 3.82
CA PRO A 39 0.54 22.00 3.38
C PRO A 39 0.64 20.66 2.65
N PHE A 40 0.38 20.66 1.33
CA PHE A 40 0.33 19.45 0.50
C PHE A 40 1.67 18.70 0.50
N GLY A 41 2.80 19.43 0.51
CA GLY A 41 4.13 18.82 0.59
C GLY A 41 4.31 17.97 1.86
N LEU A 42 3.79 18.43 3.00
CA LEU A 42 3.81 17.65 4.25
C LEU A 42 2.90 16.43 4.14
N MET A 43 1.71 16.57 3.55
CA MET A 43 0.80 15.44 3.32
C MET A 43 1.43 14.38 2.41
N TYR A 44 2.17 14.81 1.39
CA TYR A 44 2.94 13.97 0.48
C TYR A 44 4.00 13.16 1.23
N LEU A 45 4.79 13.82 2.08
CA LEU A 45 5.79 13.16 2.92
C LEU A 45 5.16 12.21 3.94
N ASN A 46 4.03 12.57 4.53
CA ASN A 46 3.27 11.70 5.43
C ASN A 46 2.82 10.42 4.71
N SER A 47 2.21 10.55 3.53
CA SER A 47 1.80 9.41 2.70
C SER A 47 2.99 8.53 2.32
N LEU A 48 4.11 9.13 1.89
CA LEU A 48 5.32 8.38 1.55
C LEU A 48 5.85 7.59 2.74
N LYS A 49 5.96 8.25 3.91
CA LYS A 49 6.40 7.62 5.16
C LYS A 49 5.50 6.46 5.55
N ILE A 50 4.18 6.68 5.59
CA ILE A 50 3.20 5.65 5.97
C ILE A 50 3.28 4.47 5.00
N ALA A 51 3.31 4.73 3.70
CA ALA A 51 3.37 3.70 2.68
C ALA A 51 4.65 2.88 2.79
N LEU A 52 5.83 3.51 2.85
CA LEU A 52 7.12 2.80 2.92
C LEU A 52 7.22 1.91 4.17
N LEU A 53 6.84 2.44 5.34
CA LEU A 53 6.87 1.67 6.59
C LEU A 53 5.89 0.49 6.54
N THR A 54 4.69 0.72 5.99
CA THR A 54 3.66 -0.31 5.85
C THR A 54 4.11 -1.42 4.90
N ILE A 55 4.66 -1.07 3.74
CA ILE A 55 5.11 -2.05 2.74
C ILE A 55 6.28 -2.87 3.28
N ALA A 56 7.28 -2.20 3.87
CA ALA A 56 8.45 -2.87 4.42
C ALA A 56 8.05 -3.89 5.50
N GLY A 57 7.25 -3.47 6.47
CA GLY A 57 6.78 -4.38 7.52
C GLY A 57 5.85 -5.46 6.97
N LYS A 58 4.90 -5.12 6.08
CA LYS A 58 3.98 -6.10 5.48
C LYS A 58 4.73 -7.18 4.71
N VAL A 59 5.69 -6.82 3.86
CA VAL A 59 6.46 -7.78 3.08
C VAL A 59 7.28 -8.69 3.99
N VAL A 60 7.98 -8.12 4.98
CA VAL A 60 8.82 -8.89 5.91
C VAL A 60 7.99 -9.85 6.75
N ILE A 61 6.94 -9.35 7.41
CA ILE A 61 6.09 -10.14 8.30
C ILE A 61 5.35 -11.22 7.50
N SER A 62 4.77 -10.85 6.36
CA SER A 62 4.00 -11.81 5.55
C SER A 62 4.89 -12.87 4.92
N SER A 63 6.11 -12.50 4.49
CA SER A 63 7.11 -13.42 3.96
C SER A 63 7.60 -14.41 5.03
N ALA A 64 7.93 -13.93 6.23
CA ALA A 64 8.36 -14.79 7.33
C ALA A 64 7.24 -15.76 7.76
N ALA A 65 6.01 -15.26 7.91
CA ALA A 65 4.86 -16.10 8.22
C ALA A 65 4.58 -17.14 7.12
N ALA A 66 4.62 -16.72 5.84
CA ALA A 66 4.47 -17.62 4.71
C ALA A 66 5.55 -18.72 4.68
N TYR A 67 6.80 -18.40 5.04
CA TYR A 67 7.88 -19.37 5.20
C TYR A 67 7.57 -20.39 6.29
N ALA A 68 7.15 -19.94 7.47
CA ALA A 68 6.75 -20.85 8.54
C ALA A 68 5.60 -21.77 8.09
N PHE A 69 4.56 -21.21 7.45
CA PHE A 69 3.41 -21.99 6.97
C PHE A 69 3.67 -22.85 5.72
N SER A 70 4.79 -22.69 5.03
CA SER A 70 5.16 -23.53 3.88
C SER A 70 6.23 -24.55 4.27
N LYS A 71 7.36 -24.11 4.82
CA LYS A 71 8.57 -24.93 4.99
C LYS A 71 8.79 -25.49 6.39
N MET A 72 8.31 -24.83 7.44
CA MET A 72 8.50 -25.34 8.81
C MET A 72 7.45 -26.40 9.17
N ARG A 73 7.85 -27.37 10.01
CA ARG A 73 6.96 -28.37 10.60
C ARG A 73 6.77 -28.02 12.08
N PHE A 74 5.53 -27.72 12.47
CA PHE A 74 5.17 -27.42 13.87
C PHE A 74 3.75 -27.92 14.17
N PRO A 75 3.45 -28.33 15.41
CA PRO A 75 2.14 -28.84 15.79
C PRO A 75 1.06 -27.77 15.60
N GLY A 76 -0.11 -28.17 15.08
CA GLY A 76 -1.26 -27.25 14.90
C GLY A 76 -1.17 -26.30 13.68
N LYS A 77 -0.12 -26.39 12.86
CA LYS A 77 0.11 -25.55 11.66
C LYS A 77 -1.14 -25.33 10.79
N ASN A 78 -1.86 -26.40 10.48
CA ASN A 78 -3.05 -26.31 9.62
C ASN A 78 -4.22 -25.63 10.32
N ILE A 79 -4.39 -25.83 11.63
CA ILE A 79 -5.45 -25.19 12.42
C ILE A 79 -5.22 -23.68 12.45
N VAL A 80 -4.01 -23.25 12.80
CA VAL A 80 -3.65 -21.82 12.83
C VAL A 80 -3.83 -21.18 11.45
N PHE A 81 -3.44 -21.89 10.38
CA PHE A 81 -3.61 -21.39 9.02
C PHE A 81 -5.08 -21.26 8.61
N ILE A 82 -5.93 -22.22 8.99
CA ILE A 82 -7.38 -22.14 8.77
C ILE A 82 -7.99 -20.97 9.56
N CYS A 83 -7.57 -20.73 10.80
CA CYS A 83 -8.00 -19.56 11.56
C CYS A 83 -7.61 -18.24 10.87
N PHE A 84 -6.41 -18.18 10.29
CA PHE A 84 -5.98 -17.03 9.49
C PHE A 84 -6.93 -16.84 8.31
N LEU A 85 -7.18 -17.88 7.51
CA LEU A 85 -8.12 -17.80 6.39
C LEU A 85 -9.53 -17.39 6.81
N GLY A 86 -10.02 -17.91 7.94
CA GLY A 86 -11.32 -17.54 8.49
C GLY A 86 -11.41 -16.04 8.83
N SER A 87 -10.32 -15.42 9.29
CA SER A 87 -10.30 -13.98 9.56
C SER A 87 -10.51 -13.12 8.31
N MET A 88 -10.18 -13.63 7.11
CA MET A 88 -10.42 -12.91 5.85
C MET A 88 -11.91 -12.78 5.51
N MET A 89 -12.76 -13.60 6.12
CA MET A 89 -14.22 -13.51 5.96
C MET A 89 -14.83 -12.37 6.76
N ILE A 90 -14.10 -11.80 7.72
CA ILE A 90 -14.57 -10.68 8.54
C ILE A 90 -14.35 -9.38 7.76
N PRO A 91 -15.42 -8.63 7.42
CA PRO A 91 -15.27 -7.36 6.72
C PRO A 91 -14.53 -6.35 7.60
N ALA A 92 -13.58 -5.62 7.01
CA ALA A 92 -12.79 -4.61 7.73
C ALA A 92 -13.65 -3.48 8.33
N GLN A 93 -14.85 -3.25 7.77
CA GLN A 93 -15.80 -2.27 8.27
C GLN A 93 -16.42 -2.69 9.61
N VAL A 94 -16.58 -3.99 9.87
CA VAL A 94 -17.15 -4.48 11.14
C VAL A 94 -16.16 -4.29 12.29
N THR A 95 -14.86 -4.40 12.01
CA THR A 95 -13.81 -4.29 13.02
C THR A 95 -13.38 -2.84 13.29
N ILE A 96 -13.93 -1.86 12.56
CA ILE A 96 -13.45 -0.48 12.65
C ILE A 96 -13.76 0.18 14.00
N LEU A 97 -14.97 -0.04 14.54
CA LEU A 97 -15.39 0.56 15.80
C LEU A 97 -14.60 -0.03 16.99
N PRO A 98 -14.46 -1.38 17.12
CA PRO A 98 -13.57 -1.95 18.12
C PRO A 98 -12.12 -1.46 17.99
N ARG A 99 -11.59 -1.38 16.77
CA ARG A 99 -10.22 -0.88 16.53
C ARG A 99 -10.06 0.59 16.92
N PHE A 100 -11.07 1.42 16.67
CA PHE A 100 -11.08 2.82 17.10
C PHE A 100 -11.00 2.94 18.63
N VAL A 101 -11.84 2.20 19.36
CA VAL A 101 -11.82 2.20 20.84
C VAL A 101 -10.45 1.76 21.35
N LEU A 102 -9.93 0.63 20.84
CA LEU A 102 -8.62 0.11 21.20
C LEU A 102 -7.50 1.13 20.99
N PHE A 103 -7.47 1.80 19.82
CA PHE A 103 -6.41 2.76 19.52
C PHE A 103 -6.54 4.07 20.31
N LYS A 104 -7.77 4.44 20.70
CA LYS A 104 -7.98 5.54 21.61
C LYS A 104 -7.44 5.23 23.01
N GLU A 105 -7.72 4.03 23.52
CA GLU A 105 -7.22 3.57 24.83
C GLU A 105 -5.69 3.42 24.86
N LEU A 106 -5.10 2.92 23.77
CA LEU A 106 -3.65 2.78 23.63
C LEU A 106 -2.92 4.11 23.31
N GLY A 107 -3.64 5.23 23.19
CA GLY A 107 -3.04 6.53 22.83
C GLY A 107 -2.48 6.60 21.41
N LEU A 108 -2.89 5.68 20.53
CA LEU A 108 -2.50 5.63 19.11
C LEU A 108 -3.41 6.47 18.22
N TYR A 109 -4.57 6.91 18.73
CA TYR A 109 -5.50 7.76 17.98
C TYR A 109 -4.84 9.08 17.55
N ASN A 110 -5.16 9.54 16.33
CA ASN A 110 -4.54 10.72 15.73
C ASN A 110 -3.01 10.61 15.62
N THR A 111 -2.47 9.43 15.29
CA THR A 111 -1.05 9.21 15.01
C THR A 111 -0.87 8.42 13.71
N HIS A 112 0.29 8.49 13.06
CA HIS A 112 0.53 7.62 11.88
C HIS A 112 0.59 6.13 12.24
N SER A 113 0.87 5.80 13.50
CA SER A 113 0.92 4.41 13.98
C SER A 113 -0.44 3.72 13.89
N SER A 114 -1.55 4.46 14.04
CA SER A 114 -2.90 3.90 13.85
C SER A 114 -3.19 3.48 12.41
N LEU A 115 -2.39 3.94 11.44
CA LEU A 115 -2.48 3.52 10.05
C LEU A 115 -1.47 2.41 9.74
N ILE A 116 -0.24 2.56 10.24
CA ILE A 116 0.88 1.65 9.92
C ILE A 116 0.67 0.28 10.59
N LEU A 117 0.42 0.24 11.91
CA LEU A 117 0.43 -1.01 12.69
C LEU A 117 -0.59 -2.05 12.19
N PRO A 118 -1.88 -1.71 11.94
CA PRO A 118 -2.82 -2.68 11.39
C PRO A 118 -2.40 -3.19 10.00
N ALA A 119 -1.79 -2.32 9.19
CA ALA A 119 -1.45 -2.63 7.82
C ALA A 119 -0.18 -3.48 7.68
N LEU A 120 0.59 -3.67 8.76
CA LEU A 120 1.75 -4.56 8.78
C LEU A 120 1.39 -6.04 8.63
N PHE A 121 0.18 -6.42 9.02
CA PHE A 121 -0.28 -7.81 8.99
C PHE A 121 -1.42 -7.96 8.00
N ASP A 122 -1.23 -8.83 7.01
CA ASP A 122 -2.20 -9.06 5.94
C ASP A 122 -2.25 -10.54 5.60
N VAL A 123 -3.36 -11.19 5.97
CA VAL A 123 -3.53 -12.63 5.76
C VAL A 123 -3.55 -12.97 4.27
N SER A 124 -4.07 -12.09 3.42
CA SER A 124 -4.09 -12.28 1.96
C SER A 124 -2.65 -12.34 1.42
N ALA A 125 -1.77 -11.48 1.94
CA ALA A 125 -0.36 -11.46 1.58
C ALA A 125 0.37 -12.72 2.05
N ILE A 126 0.09 -13.20 3.27
CA ILE A 126 0.63 -14.45 3.82
C ILE A 126 0.19 -15.63 2.96
N PHE A 127 -1.10 -15.71 2.64
CA PHE A 127 -1.67 -16.75 1.80
C PHE A 127 -1.00 -16.76 0.42
N LEU A 128 -0.93 -15.61 -0.24
CA LEU A 128 -0.34 -15.46 -1.56
C LEU A 128 1.13 -15.91 -1.57
N LEU A 129 1.97 -15.38 -0.68
CA LEU A 129 3.38 -15.75 -0.60
C LEU A 129 3.56 -17.22 -0.26
N ARG A 130 2.72 -17.80 0.60
CA ARG A 130 2.76 -19.22 0.92
C ARG A 130 2.57 -20.08 -0.34
N GLN A 131 1.68 -19.68 -1.26
CA GLN A 131 1.50 -20.42 -2.51
C GLN A 131 2.76 -20.43 -3.38
N PHE A 132 3.46 -19.30 -3.48
CA PHE A 132 4.74 -19.23 -4.18
C PHE A 132 5.83 -20.02 -3.46
N TYR A 133 5.84 -20.02 -2.13
CA TYR A 133 6.87 -20.70 -1.34
C TYR A 133 6.71 -22.23 -1.39
N ASN A 134 5.46 -22.71 -1.48
CA ASN A 134 5.16 -24.12 -1.71
C ASN A 134 5.65 -24.62 -3.08
N ALA A 135 5.78 -23.74 -4.08
CA ALA A 135 6.30 -24.11 -5.39
C ALA A 135 7.83 -24.29 -5.41
N VAL A 136 8.55 -23.75 -4.42
CA VAL A 136 9.99 -23.98 -4.27
C VAL A 136 10.20 -25.43 -3.81
N PRO A 137 11.08 -26.23 -4.44
CA PRO A 137 11.36 -27.60 -4.01
C PRO A 137 11.80 -27.65 -2.53
N THR A 138 11.29 -28.62 -1.78
CA THR A 138 11.59 -28.72 -0.33
C THR A 138 12.98 -29.29 -0.10
N GLU A 139 13.51 -30.07 -1.04
CA GLU A 139 14.84 -30.66 -1.02
C GLU A 139 15.93 -29.59 -0.88
N LEU A 140 15.74 -28.40 -1.48
CA LEU A 140 16.66 -27.26 -1.34
C LEU A 140 16.75 -26.74 0.10
N CYS A 141 15.65 -26.82 0.84
CA CYS A 141 15.64 -26.43 2.25
C CYS A 141 16.23 -27.53 3.13
N GLU A 142 15.93 -28.80 2.83
CA GLU A 142 16.44 -29.95 3.58
C GLU A 142 17.96 -30.11 3.42
N SER A 143 18.52 -29.89 2.21
CA SER A 143 19.97 -29.89 2.00
C SER A 143 20.66 -28.80 2.82
N ALA A 144 20.10 -27.59 2.84
CA ALA A 144 20.64 -26.50 3.65
C ALA A 144 20.59 -26.79 5.16
N VAL A 145 19.55 -27.49 5.64
CA VAL A 145 19.48 -27.95 7.04
C VAL A 145 20.57 -28.98 7.35
N ILE A 146 20.84 -29.91 6.42
CA ILE A 146 21.95 -30.88 6.55
C ILE A 146 23.30 -30.15 6.62
N ASP A 147 23.47 -29.06 5.88
CA ASP A 147 24.65 -28.17 5.94
C ASP A 147 24.69 -27.27 7.19
N GLY A 148 23.76 -27.44 8.13
CA GLY A 148 23.70 -26.68 9.38
C GLY A 148 23.13 -25.26 9.26
N ALA A 149 22.44 -24.93 8.17
CA ALA A 149 21.79 -23.64 8.00
C ALA A 149 20.56 -23.50 8.92
N SER A 150 20.47 -22.38 9.64
CA SER A 150 19.28 -22.03 10.42
C SER A 150 18.11 -21.64 9.51
N HIS A 151 16.88 -21.74 10.02
CA HIS A 151 15.68 -21.32 9.29
C HIS A 151 15.73 -19.87 8.80
N LEU A 152 16.32 -18.96 9.58
CA LEU A 152 16.51 -17.56 9.18
C LEU A 152 17.43 -17.46 7.96
N ARG A 153 18.50 -18.25 7.93
CA ARG A 153 19.44 -18.32 6.81
C ARG A 153 18.79 -18.90 5.56
N ILE A 154 18.03 -19.99 5.70
CA ILE A 154 17.27 -20.61 4.60
C ILE A 154 16.26 -19.61 4.01
N TRP A 155 15.50 -18.93 4.88
CA TRP A 155 14.52 -17.94 4.45
C TRP A 155 15.18 -16.80 3.66
N THR A 156 16.23 -16.20 4.21
CA THR A 156 16.90 -15.02 3.61
C THR A 156 17.75 -15.35 2.38
N GLN A 157 18.46 -16.48 2.37
CA GLN A 157 19.43 -16.82 1.32
C GLN A 157 18.88 -17.74 0.23
N ILE A 158 17.80 -18.48 0.48
CA ILE A 158 17.22 -19.43 -0.48
C ILE A 158 15.82 -18.97 -0.90
N ILE A 159 14.91 -18.83 0.06
CA ILE A 159 13.50 -18.59 -0.25
C ILE A 159 13.28 -17.18 -0.83
N VAL A 160 13.77 -16.14 -0.18
CA VAL A 160 13.59 -14.74 -0.61
C VAL A 160 14.16 -14.50 -2.02
N PRO A 161 15.38 -14.93 -2.38
CA PRO A 161 15.92 -14.72 -3.73
C PRO A 161 15.16 -15.46 -4.82
N LEU A 162 14.71 -16.69 -4.55
CA LEU A 162 13.91 -17.50 -5.48
C LEU A 162 12.50 -16.95 -5.69
N THR A 163 11.99 -16.17 -4.73
CA THR A 163 10.62 -15.63 -4.73
C THR A 163 10.59 -14.10 -4.82
N LYS A 164 11.67 -13.49 -5.33
CA LYS A 164 11.79 -12.04 -5.49
C LYS A 164 10.69 -11.42 -6.36
N ALA A 165 10.27 -12.11 -7.41
CA ALA A 165 9.23 -11.62 -8.33
C ALA A 165 7.85 -11.52 -7.64
N PRO A 166 7.32 -12.57 -7.00
CA PRO A 166 6.05 -12.44 -6.27
C PRO A 166 6.14 -11.51 -5.05
N MET A 167 7.29 -11.42 -4.38
CA MET A 167 7.49 -10.43 -3.31
C MET A 167 7.44 -9.00 -3.83
N ALA A 168 8.04 -8.72 -4.99
CA ALA A 168 7.95 -7.41 -5.64
C ALA A 168 6.50 -7.09 -6.06
N SER A 169 5.77 -8.06 -6.62
CA SER A 169 4.34 -7.90 -6.94
C SER A 169 3.51 -7.55 -5.70
N LEU A 170 3.74 -8.24 -4.58
CA LEU A 170 3.08 -7.90 -3.31
C LEU A 170 3.41 -6.47 -2.86
N ALA A 171 4.69 -6.06 -2.93
CA ALA A 171 5.12 -4.73 -2.53
C ALA A 171 4.45 -3.63 -3.37
N ILE A 172 4.31 -3.84 -4.68
CA ILE A 172 3.61 -2.93 -5.60
C ILE A 172 2.13 -2.79 -5.21
N LEU A 173 1.42 -3.91 -5.04
CA LEU A 173 0.01 -3.91 -4.66
C LEU A 173 -0.19 -3.25 -3.29
N ALA A 174 0.73 -3.51 -2.35
CA ALA A 174 0.72 -2.87 -1.05
C ALA A 174 0.95 -1.35 -1.14
N LEU A 175 1.84 -0.88 -2.02
CA LEU A 175 2.04 0.57 -2.24
C LEU A 175 0.77 1.22 -2.77
N VAL A 176 0.18 0.65 -3.82
CA VAL A 176 -1.05 1.19 -4.42
C VAL A 176 -2.16 1.26 -3.39
N SER A 177 -2.31 0.22 -2.57
CA SER A 177 -3.31 0.18 -1.50
C SER A 177 -3.02 1.24 -0.41
N ALA A 178 -1.80 1.33 0.10
CA ALA A 178 -1.45 2.27 1.17
C ALA A 178 -1.48 3.73 0.69
N TRP A 179 -1.10 3.99 -0.56
CA TRP A 179 -1.10 5.33 -1.15
C TRP A 179 -2.52 5.84 -1.38
N ASN A 180 -3.42 5.00 -1.89
CA ASN A 180 -4.81 5.35 -2.18
C ASN A 180 -5.74 5.21 -0.97
N ASP A 181 -5.24 4.79 0.20
CA ASP A 181 -6.07 4.65 1.39
C ASP A 181 -6.56 6.02 1.86
N TYR A 182 -7.88 6.18 1.80
CA TYR A 182 -8.60 7.35 2.27
C TYR A 182 -9.37 7.05 3.56
N PHE A 183 -9.95 5.85 3.65
CA PHE A 183 -10.92 5.51 4.69
C PHE A 183 -10.29 5.40 6.08
N ASN A 184 -9.10 4.78 6.21
CA ASN A 184 -8.45 4.73 7.53
C ASN A 184 -7.95 6.13 7.96
N PRO A 185 -7.28 6.93 7.12
CA PRO A 185 -6.90 8.29 7.48
C PRO A 185 -8.09 9.15 7.91
N LEU A 186 -9.23 9.07 7.22
CA LEU A 186 -10.44 9.81 7.55
C LEU A 186 -10.93 9.56 8.97
N ILE A 187 -10.81 8.33 9.46
CA ILE A 187 -11.32 7.92 10.77
C ILE A 187 -10.30 8.18 11.89
N PHE A 188 -9.03 7.91 11.61
CA PHE A 188 -8.00 7.87 12.65
C PHE A 188 -7.13 9.12 12.73
N ILE A 189 -7.11 9.98 11.72
CA ILE A 189 -6.31 11.21 11.69
C ILE A 189 -7.21 12.44 11.76
N VAL A 190 -6.90 13.35 12.68
CA VAL A 190 -7.64 14.60 12.88
C VAL A 190 -6.76 15.83 12.65
N SER A 191 -5.49 15.79 13.07
CA SER A 191 -4.60 16.94 12.92
C SER A 191 -4.15 17.11 11.47
N LYS A 192 -4.34 18.31 10.92
CA LYS A 192 -3.95 18.67 9.53
C LYS A 192 -2.49 18.33 9.19
N ASN A 193 -1.57 18.51 10.15
CA ASN A 193 -0.16 18.18 9.97
C ASN A 193 0.13 16.68 9.80
N LYS A 194 -0.84 15.80 10.08
CA LYS A 194 -0.74 14.34 9.94
C LYS A 194 -1.52 13.81 8.74
N TYR A 195 -2.20 14.66 7.99
CA TYR A 195 -3.01 14.25 6.85
C TYR A 195 -2.18 13.51 5.80
N THR A 196 -2.82 12.55 5.14
CA THR A 196 -2.32 11.88 3.95
C THR A 196 -2.76 12.65 2.71
N VAL A 197 -2.07 12.42 1.58
CA VAL A 197 -2.43 12.97 0.27
C VAL A 197 -3.89 12.68 -0.09
N SER A 198 -4.34 11.44 0.10
CA SER A 198 -5.72 11.03 -0.23
C SER A 198 -6.77 11.76 0.61
N LEU A 199 -6.50 11.99 1.90
CA LEU A 199 -7.36 12.79 2.77
C LEU A 199 -7.33 14.28 2.39
N GLY A 200 -6.15 14.80 2.04
CA GLY A 200 -5.97 16.18 1.58
C GLY A 200 -6.71 16.46 0.27
N ILE A 201 -6.57 15.61 -0.74
CA ILE A 201 -7.28 15.76 -2.03
C ILE A 201 -8.79 15.83 -1.81
N ASN A 202 -9.33 14.99 -0.94
CA ASN A 202 -10.78 14.97 -0.69
C ASN A 202 -11.27 16.29 -0.10
N ASN A 203 -10.54 16.86 0.86
CA ASN A 203 -10.87 18.17 1.44
C ASN A 203 -10.83 19.29 0.39
N TYR A 204 -9.85 19.30 -0.53
CA TYR A 204 -9.82 20.27 -1.63
C TYR A 204 -11.03 20.15 -2.58
N THR A 205 -11.50 18.91 -2.83
CA THR A 205 -12.67 18.67 -3.69
C THR A 205 -14.00 18.90 -3.00
N ALA A 206 -14.04 18.80 -1.67
CA ALA A 206 -15.22 19.12 -0.86
C ALA A 206 -15.39 20.63 -0.70
N ASP A 207 -14.28 21.36 -0.62
CA ASP A 207 -14.26 22.81 -0.75
C ASP A 207 -14.42 23.22 -2.22
N ILE A 208 -14.87 24.45 -2.47
CA ILE A 208 -15.23 25.02 -3.80
C ILE A 208 -14.05 25.02 -4.82
N TYR A 209 -12.88 24.49 -4.44
CA TYR A 209 -11.61 24.48 -5.17
C TYR A 209 -11.35 23.18 -5.97
N VAL A 210 -12.32 22.79 -6.79
CA VAL A 210 -12.24 21.56 -7.62
C VAL A 210 -10.99 21.53 -8.52
N ASN A 211 -10.57 22.67 -9.07
CA ASN A 211 -9.34 22.82 -9.86
C ASN A 211 -8.09 22.41 -9.08
N LEU A 212 -7.97 22.84 -7.82
CA LEU A 212 -6.85 22.52 -6.94
C LEU A 212 -6.86 21.05 -6.55
N GLY A 213 -8.03 20.49 -6.23
CA GLY A 213 -8.19 19.05 -5.99
C GLY A 213 -7.75 18.20 -7.19
N LEU A 214 -8.06 18.64 -8.42
CA LEU A 214 -7.60 17.98 -9.64
C LEU A 214 -6.09 18.12 -9.85
N ALA A 215 -5.48 19.28 -9.55
CA ALA A 215 -4.04 19.47 -9.61
C ALA A 215 -3.28 18.61 -8.58
N ALA A 216 -3.82 18.53 -7.36
CA ALA A 216 -3.32 17.65 -6.30
C ALA A 216 -3.43 16.17 -6.70
N SER A 217 -4.55 15.77 -7.32
CA SER A 217 -4.75 14.41 -7.85
C SER A 217 -3.72 14.05 -8.92
N VAL A 218 -3.43 14.96 -9.86
CA VAL A 218 -2.39 14.75 -10.88
C VAL A 218 -1.01 14.59 -10.21
N SER A 219 -0.71 15.42 -9.22
CA SER A 219 0.56 15.36 -8.47
C SER A 219 0.71 14.06 -7.68
N ALA A 220 -0.40 13.51 -7.17
CA ALA A 220 -0.43 12.26 -6.41
C ALA A 220 -0.22 10.99 -7.26
N ILE A 221 -0.27 11.08 -8.60
CA ILE A 221 -0.02 9.95 -9.50
C ILE A 221 1.49 9.69 -9.68
N LEU A 222 2.34 10.70 -9.50
CA LEU A 222 3.78 10.63 -9.73
C LEU A 222 4.51 9.45 -9.04
N PRO A 223 4.30 9.12 -7.76
CA PRO A 223 5.03 8.05 -7.10
C PRO A 223 4.57 6.67 -7.56
N ILE A 224 3.30 6.52 -7.93
CA ILE A 224 2.77 5.28 -8.51
C ILE A 224 3.37 5.06 -9.91
N LEU A 225 3.46 6.12 -10.73
CA LEU A 225 4.12 6.05 -12.04
C LEU A 225 5.60 5.70 -11.91
N ALA A 226 6.32 6.36 -11.00
CA ALA A 226 7.72 6.05 -10.74
C ALA A 226 7.87 4.57 -10.34
N LEU A 227 7.07 4.09 -9.40
CA LEU A 227 7.07 2.68 -9.02
C LEU A 227 6.83 1.76 -10.23
N TYR A 228 5.80 2.04 -11.03
CA TYR A 228 5.47 1.22 -12.20
C TYR A 228 6.66 1.10 -13.17
N ILE A 229 7.30 2.23 -13.50
CA ILE A 229 8.45 2.26 -14.41
C ILE A 229 9.61 1.39 -13.90
N PHE A 230 9.90 1.44 -12.59
CA PHE A 230 10.97 0.64 -11.99
C PHE A 230 10.61 -0.83 -11.76
N CYS A 231 9.33 -1.13 -11.53
CA CYS A 231 8.88 -2.45 -11.10
C CYS A 231 8.15 -3.29 -12.17
N GLN A 232 7.79 -2.72 -13.32
CA GLN A 232 7.07 -3.42 -14.41
C GLN A 232 7.69 -4.77 -14.81
N LYS A 233 9.02 -4.88 -14.82
CA LYS A 233 9.73 -6.12 -15.16
C LYS A 233 9.42 -7.27 -14.19
N TYR A 234 9.25 -6.97 -12.90
CA TYR A 234 8.95 -7.98 -11.89
C TYR A 234 7.49 -8.43 -11.97
N PHE A 235 6.58 -7.52 -12.33
CA PHE A 235 5.17 -7.86 -12.53
C PHE A 235 4.99 -8.85 -13.68
N VAL A 236 5.63 -8.60 -14.82
CA VAL A 236 5.63 -9.51 -15.97
C VAL A 236 6.25 -10.87 -15.60
N GLN A 237 7.37 -10.88 -14.90
CA GLN A 237 8.02 -12.13 -14.43
C GLN A 237 7.15 -12.93 -13.47
N SER A 238 6.43 -12.25 -12.55
CA SER A 238 5.53 -12.89 -11.59
C SER A 238 4.39 -13.61 -12.32
N ILE A 239 3.77 -12.96 -13.31
CA ILE A 239 2.67 -13.56 -14.09
C ILE A 239 3.20 -14.72 -14.96
N ALA A 240 4.35 -14.54 -15.61
CA ALA A 240 4.97 -15.60 -16.41
C ALA A 240 5.29 -16.85 -15.57
N SER A 241 5.82 -16.67 -14.34
CA SER A 241 6.11 -17.78 -13.43
C SER A 241 4.87 -18.56 -12.96
N SER A 242 3.69 -17.93 -12.94
CA SER A 242 2.42 -18.61 -12.69
C SER A 242 1.82 -19.31 -13.92
N GLY A 243 2.16 -18.86 -15.13
CA GLY A 243 1.58 -19.35 -16.39
C GLY A 243 2.32 -20.52 -17.05
N ILE A 244 3.58 -20.79 -16.70
CA ILE A 244 4.39 -21.90 -17.29
C ILE A 244 4.02 -23.28 -16.71
N LYS A 245 3.02 -23.36 -15.83
CA LYS A 245 2.42 -24.64 -15.41
C LYS A 245 1.34 -25.06 -16.41
N GLY A 246 1.78 -25.44 -17.60
CA GLY A 246 0.96 -25.95 -18.71
C GLY A 246 1.85 -26.46 -19.83
#